data_AF-A0A9D9EEZ7-F1
#
_entry.id   AF-A0A9D9EEZ7-F1
#
_cell.length_a   1.000
_cell.length_b   1.000
_cell.length_c   1.000
_cell.angle_alpha   90.00
_cell.angle_beta   90.00
_cell.angle_gamma   90.00
#
_symmetry.space_group_name_H-M   'P 1'
#
loop_
_entity.id
_entity.type
_entity.pdbx_description
1 polymer ?
#
loop_
_entity_poly.entity_id
_entity_poly.type
_entity_poly.pdbx_seq_one_letter_code
_entity_poly.pdbx_strand_id
1 'polypeptide(L)'
;MEKTSDISRRPAINDAKITVRGIAVLILNWNGKGFLEKFLPALLHSVEHFNGQNVKTSAEVIVADNASTDGSMEMMAEKFPVVKTIVLDRNYGFTGGYNKAFEKIESEYFLLINSDIEVPEDWLTPLFRWMERHPDCGACSPKLHSWQEKDMFEYAGAAGGLLDRFGYPFCRGRVMKKLEKDEGQYDTPANVFWATGACLMIRSSLYLKLGGLDGRFFAHMEEIDLCWRAQLNGWKITVVPQSTVWHIGGGTLPQDSPWKLFLNFRNNLLMLDNNLARTCAIESLAGKGFAAYADDEATEATGRADRGKEADATINNGRPGTEIPDITRLSRKAARKARRTIFTRMLLDGCSAMAYLLSFHPRYFLSVLKAHNEFRRLRKGISADEVRKYLESLSIIPAGSRTVQAAGSRPRHIEIRGLHKRWIIPEALFKTKND
;
A
#
# COMPACT_ATOMS: atom_id res chain seq x y z
N MET A 1 11.60 50.07 2.80
CA MET A 1 10.48 49.88 3.76
C MET A 1 9.59 48.79 3.20
N GLU A 2 9.93 47.55 3.53
CA GLU A 2 9.15 46.36 3.20
C GLU A 2 7.82 46.41 3.94
N LYS A 3 6.72 46.26 3.19
CA LYS A 3 5.45 45.81 3.75
C LYS A 3 5.46 44.29 3.68
N THR A 4 5.93 43.67 4.76
CA THR A 4 5.62 42.29 5.09
C THR A 4 4.11 42.18 5.24
N SER A 5 3.45 41.58 4.25
CA SER A 5 2.05 41.18 4.37
C SER A 5 1.97 40.04 5.38
N ASP A 6 1.23 40.31 6.44
CA ASP A 6 0.95 39.44 7.57
C ASP A 6 0.19 38.18 7.13
N ILE A 7 0.93 37.09 6.88
CA ILE A 7 0.40 35.75 6.58
C ILE A 7 -0.14 35.05 7.85
N SER A 8 -0.10 35.70 9.03
CA SER A 8 -0.38 35.03 10.32
C SER A 8 -1.85 34.95 10.75
N ARG A 9 -2.82 35.28 9.89
CA ARG A 9 -4.27 35.14 10.22
C ARG A 9 -4.95 34.01 9.47
N ARG A 10 -4.40 32.80 9.56
CA ARG A 10 -5.23 31.59 9.42
C ARG A 10 -5.61 31.15 10.84
N PRO A 11 -6.88 30.82 11.14
CA PRO A 11 -7.13 30.09 12.36
C PRO A 11 -6.29 28.81 12.28
N ALA A 12 -5.36 28.63 13.21
CA ALA A 12 -4.80 27.33 13.46
C ALA A 12 -6.00 26.38 13.57
N ILE A 13 -6.03 25.33 12.74
CA ILE A 13 -6.99 24.25 12.98
C ILE A 13 -6.65 23.79 14.39
N ASN A 14 -7.52 24.11 15.35
CA ASN A 14 -7.52 23.55 16.70
C ASN A 14 -7.23 22.05 16.58
N ASP A 15 -6.64 21.41 17.59
CA ASP A 15 -6.34 19.98 17.64
C ASP A 15 -7.53 19.01 17.33
N ALA A 16 -8.72 19.53 16.99
CA ALA A 16 -9.85 18.82 16.45
C ALA A 16 -9.58 18.25 15.04
N LYS A 17 -9.92 16.98 14.85
CA LYS A 17 -9.83 16.30 13.56
C LYS A 17 -10.84 16.86 12.54
N ILE A 18 -10.47 16.80 11.27
CA ILE A 18 -11.37 17.02 10.13
C ILE A 18 -12.23 15.77 9.97
N THR A 19 -13.52 15.87 10.28
CA THR A 19 -14.48 14.79 10.01
C THR A 19 -15.01 14.87 8.59
N VAL A 20 -14.86 13.79 7.83
CA VAL A 20 -15.39 13.60 6.47
C VAL A 20 -16.40 12.47 6.49
N ARG A 21 -17.63 12.73 6.02
CA ARG A 21 -18.67 11.70 5.92
C ARG A 21 -18.40 10.82 4.71
N GLY A 22 -17.74 9.69 4.91
CA GLY A 22 -17.44 8.72 3.84
C GLY A 22 -15.98 8.70 3.45
N ILE A 23 -15.63 9.32 2.32
CA ILE A 23 -14.32 9.19 1.67
C ILE A 23 -13.52 10.48 1.81
N ALA A 24 -12.38 10.44 2.50
CA ALA A 24 -11.41 11.52 2.49
C ALA A 24 -10.43 11.32 1.33
N VAL A 25 -10.56 12.14 0.29
CA VAL A 25 -9.66 12.16 -0.88
C VAL A 25 -8.51 13.09 -0.56
N LEU A 26 -7.35 12.53 -0.21
CA LEU A 26 -6.19 13.26 0.26
C LEU A 26 -5.12 13.35 -0.84
N ILE A 27 -4.79 14.58 -1.24
CA ILE A 27 -3.60 14.89 -2.04
C ILE A 27 -2.48 15.29 -1.09
N LEU A 28 -1.34 14.60 -1.16
CA LEU A 28 -0.10 15.06 -0.54
C LEU A 28 0.68 15.93 -1.54
N ASN A 29 0.86 17.21 -1.22
CA ASN A 29 1.57 18.19 -2.04
C ASN A 29 2.97 18.46 -1.50
N TRP A 30 3.96 18.50 -2.39
CA TRP A 30 5.28 19.07 -2.11
C TRP A 30 5.84 19.71 -3.39
N ASN A 31 5.90 21.04 -3.41
CA ASN A 31 6.30 21.83 -4.58
C ASN A 31 5.54 21.45 -5.88
N GLY A 32 4.24 21.19 -5.74
CA GLY A 32 3.36 20.71 -6.80
C GLY A 32 2.39 21.76 -7.37
N LYS A 33 2.68 23.07 -7.25
CA LYS A 33 1.77 24.16 -7.69
C LYS A 33 1.20 23.93 -9.08
N GLY A 34 2.06 23.61 -10.06
CA GLY A 34 1.63 23.38 -11.45
C GLY A 34 0.73 22.16 -11.62
N PHE A 35 0.92 21.11 -10.83
CA PHE A 35 0.05 19.94 -10.86
C PHE A 35 -1.30 20.22 -10.19
N LEU A 36 -1.30 20.87 -9.03
CA LEU A 36 -2.54 21.29 -8.35
C LEU A 36 -3.37 22.20 -9.26
N GLU A 37 -2.75 23.23 -9.84
CA GLU A 37 -3.43 24.16 -10.75
C GLU A 37 -4.04 23.44 -11.97
N LYS A 38 -3.37 22.40 -12.47
CA LYS A 38 -3.80 21.66 -13.66
C LYS A 38 -4.89 20.62 -13.37
N PHE A 39 -4.77 19.86 -12.28
CA PHE A 39 -5.57 18.65 -12.07
C PHE A 39 -6.63 18.75 -10.97
N LEU A 40 -6.44 19.66 -10.00
CA LEU A 40 -7.40 19.84 -8.91
C LEU A 40 -8.81 20.24 -9.40
N PRO A 41 -9.00 21.12 -10.40
CA PRO A 41 -10.35 21.48 -10.86
C PRO A 41 -11.18 20.27 -11.32
N ALA A 42 -10.60 19.40 -12.14
CA ALA A 42 -11.27 18.20 -12.64
C ALA A 42 -11.60 17.22 -11.50
N LEU A 43 -10.70 17.07 -10.52
CA LEU A 43 -10.93 16.25 -9.35
C LEU A 43 -12.09 16.79 -8.49
N LEU A 44 -12.16 18.10 -8.27
CA LEU A 44 -13.25 18.73 -7.52
C LEU A 44 -14.59 18.52 -8.20
N HIS A 45 -14.67 18.74 -9.52
CA HIS A 45 -15.89 18.51 -10.29
C HIS A 45 -16.32 17.04 -10.22
N SER A 46 -15.39 16.09 -10.30
CA SER A 46 -15.68 14.66 -10.16
C SER A 46 -16.19 14.29 -8.76
N VAL A 47 -15.63 14.86 -7.70
CA VAL A 47 -16.11 14.63 -6.33
C VAL A 47 -17.48 15.27 -6.09
N GLU A 48 -17.74 16.44 -6.67
CA GLU A 48 -19.07 17.04 -6.66
C GLU A 48 -20.09 16.17 -7.41
N HIS A 49 -19.72 15.66 -8.59
CA HIS A 49 -20.53 14.69 -9.33
C HIS A 49 -20.87 13.47 -8.46
N PHE A 50 -19.87 12.84 -7.83
CA PHE A 50 -20.05 11.72 -6.91
C PHE A 50 -21.04 12.04 -5.77
N ASN A 51 -20.90 13.22 -5.16
CA ASN A 51 -21.77 13.68 -4.06
C ASN A 51 -23.20 14.00 -4.52
N GLY A 52 -23.39 14.39 -5.78
CA GLY A 52 -24.70 14.61 -6.40
C GLY A 52 -25.42 13.32 -6.79
N GLN A 53 -24.73 12.18 -6.81
CA GLN A 53 -25.37 10.89 -7.04
C GLN A 53 -26.18 10.46 -5.81
N ASN A 54 -27.23 9.66 -6.02
CA ASN A 54 -28.04 9.05 -4.94
C ASN A 54 -27.29 7.90 -4.22
N VAL A 55 -26.09 8.19 -3.73
CA VAL A 55 -25.23 7.26 -2.98
C VAL A 55 -25.29 7.64 -1.49
N LYS A 56 -25.31 6.66 -0.58
CA LYS A 56 -25.42 6.88 0.88
C LYS A 56 -24.14 7.41 1.54
N THR A 57 -23.25 8.03 0.78
CA THR A 57 -21.96 8.53 1.26
C THR A 57 -21.61 9.84 0.56
N SER A 58 -20.65 10.58 1.11
CA SER A 58 -20.01 11.70 0.42
C SER A 58 -18.49 11.51 0.35
N ALA A 59 -17.84 12.35 -0.44
CA ALA A 59 -16.41 12.47 -0.54
C ALA A 59 -15.99 13.93 -0.40
N GLU A 60 -14.81 14.14 0.18
CA GLU A 60 -14.24 15.48 0.34
C GLU A 60 -12.75 15.48 -0.04
N VAL A 61 -12.34 16.47 -0.82
CA VAL A 61 -10.95 16.66 -1.23
C VAL A 61 -10.22 17.48 -0.16
N ILE A 62 -9.07 16.99 0.27
CA ILE A 62 -8.17 17.63 1.24
C ILE A 62 -6.78 17.68 0.61
N VAL A 63 -6.08 18.81 0.77
CA VAL A 63 -4.68 18.95 0.35
C VAL A 63 -3.79 19.05 1.59
N ALA A 64 -2.92 18.06 1.78
CA ALA A 64 -1.87 18.11 2.79
C ALA A 64 -0.58 18.65 2.18
N ASP A 65 -0.11 19.80 2.64
CA ASP A 65 1.13 20.42 2.19
C ASP A 65 2.32 19.98 3.05
N ASN A 66 3.33 19.42 2.42
CA ASN A 66 4.51 18.86 3.05
C ASN A 66 5.65 19.90 3.15
N ALA A 67 5.30 21.12 3.57
CA ALA A 67 6.16 22.31 3.61
C ALA A 67 6.70 22.72 2.22
N SER A 68 5.79 23.04 1.31
CA SER A 68 6.14 23.57 -0.02
C SER A 68 6.65 25.01 0.05
N THR A 69 7.48 25.39 -0.93
CA THR A 69 8.08 26.73 -1.05
C THR A 69 7.86 27.35 -2.43
N ASP A 70 7.00 26.75 -3.25
CA ASP A 70 6.78 27.10 -4.66
C ASP A 70 5.59 28.05 -4.90
N GLY A 71 4.98 28.57 -3.83
CA GLY A 71 3.79 29.39 -3.92
C GLY A 71 2.47 28.62 -4.07
N SER A 72 2.49 27.28 -3.88
CA SER A 72 1.28 26.45 -4.01
C SER A 72 0.22 26.80 -2.97
N MET A 73 0.60 27.11 -1.72
CA MET A 73 -0.36 27.39 -0.64
C MET A 73 -1.01 28.76 -0.71
N GLU A 74 -0.33 29.74 -1.32
CA GLU A 74 -0.87 31.04 -1.68
C GLU A 74 -1.88 30.88 -2.81
N MET A 75 -1.51 30.14 -3.86
CA MET A 75 -2.40 29.82 -4.98
C MET A 75 -3.66 29.07 -4.52
N MET A 76 -3.52 28.09 -3.63
CA MET A 76 -4.65 27.37 -3.05
C MET A 76 -5.60 28.29 -2.31
N ALA A 77 -5.08 29.25 -1.53
CA ALA A 77 -5.91 30.21 -0.80
C ALA A 77 -6.65 31.19 -1.72
N GLU A 78 -6.05 31.56 -2.85
CA GLU A 78 -6.64 32.48 -3.83
C GLU A 78 -7.67 31.79 -4.73
N LYS A 79 -7.32 30.64 -5.30
CA LYS A 79 -8.11 29.96 -6.36
C LYS A 79 -9.04 28.87 -5.83
N PHE A 80 -8.69 28.23 -4.72
CA PHE A 80 -9.41 27.08 -4.18
C PHE A 80 -9.72 27.24 -2.67
N PRO A 81 -10.30 28.38 -2.24
CA PRO A 81 -10.50 28.67 -0.80
C PRO A 81 -11.44 27.70 -0.10
N VAL A 82 -12.26 26.96 -0.85
CA VAL A 82 -13.18 25.94 -0.34
C VAL A 82 -12.49 24.60 -0.03
N VAL A 83 -11.28 24.37 -0.55
CA VAL A 83 -10.56 23.11 -0.34
C VAL A 83 -9.86 23.14 1.01
N LYS A 84 -10.16 22.18 1.87
CA LYS A 84 -9.50 22.05 3.17
C LYS A 84 -8.02 21.75 2.98
N THR A 85 -7.18 22.43 3.76
CA THR A 85 -5.73 22.23 3.72
C THR A 85 -5.17 21.82 5.08
N ILE A 86 -4.16 20.96 5.06
CA ILE A 86 -3.35 20.58 6.22
C ILE A 86 -1.90 20.98 5.92
N VAL A 87 -1.37 21.99 6.60
CA VAL A 87 0.03 22.42 6.40
C VAL A 87 0.92 21.73 7.42
N LEU A 88 1.96 21.04 6.95
CA LEU A 88 2.98 20.38 7.77
C LEU A 88 4.21 21.28 7.91
N ASP A 89 4.99 21.07 8.97
CA ASP A 89 6.13 21.92 9.36
C ASP A 89 7.43 21.62 8.59
N ARG A 90 7.51 20.46 7.92
CA ARG A 90 8.64 20.06 7.07
C ARG A 90 8.22 18.98 6.09
N ASN A 91 9.08 18.67 5.12
CA ASN A 91 8.87 17.54 4.22
C ASN A 91 9.15 16.20 4.92
N TYR A 92 8.10 15.46 5.24
CA TYR A 92 8.15 14.13 5.86
C TYR A 92 8.27 12.97 4.87
N GLY A 93 8.47 13.27 3.58
CA GLY A 93 8.34 12.31 2.50
C GLY A 93 6.89 11.89 2.27
N PHE A 94 6.70 10.93 1.37
CA PHE A 94 5.39 10.39 1.02
C PHE A 94 4.72 9.72 2.23
N THR A 95 5.44 8.80 2.86
CA THR A 95 4.95 8.01 4.00
C THR A 95 4.55 8.86 5.20
N GLY A 96 5.48 9.68 5.70
CA GLY A 96 5.24 10.49 6.88
C GLY A 96 4.24 11.62 6.62
N GLY A 97 4.21 12.18 5.41
CA GLY A 97 3.24 13.21 5.03
C GLY A 97 1.80 12.69 5.08
N TYR A 98 1.53 11.54 4.42
CA TYR A 98 0.22 10.89 4.47
C TYR A 98 -0.18 10.48 5.88
N ASN A 99 0.70 9.82 6.63
CA ASN A 99 0.39 9.40 8.01
C ASN A 99 -0.02 10.60 8.88
N LYS A 100 0.75 11.69 8.85
CA LYS A 100 0.47 12.90 9.63
C LYS A 100 -0.82 13.61 9.22
N ALA A 101 -1.13 13.59 7.94
CA ALA A 101 -2.38 14.15 7.45
C ALA A 101 -3.58 13.30 7.89
N PHE A 102 -3.51 11.97 7.75
CA PHE A 102 -4.59 11.07 8.18
C PHE A 102 -4.78 11.02 9.70
N GLU A 103 -3.76 11.29 10.51
CA GLU A 103 -3.93 11.50 11.96
C GLU A 103 -4.92 12.63 12.28
N LYS A 104 -5.02 13.63 11.39
CA LYS A 104 -5.92 14.78 11.51
C LYS A 104 -7.27 14.59 10.80
N ILE A 105 -7.55 13.42 10.23
CA ILE A 105 -8.77 13.15 9.46
C ILE A 105 -9.51 11.98 10.08
N GLU A 106 -10.83 12.11 10.17
CA GLU A 106 -11.74 11.03 10.53
C GLU A 106 -12.69 10.78 9.36
N SER A 107 -12.65 9.57 8.80
CA SER A 107 -13.49 9.14 7.68
C SER A 107 -13.63 7.63 7.66
N GLU A 108 -14.58 7.10 6.89
CA GLU A 108 -14.75 5.65 6.72
C GLU A 108 -13.70 5.05 5.77
N TYR A 109 -13.41 5.80 4.71
CA TYR A 109 -12.39 5.47 3.72
C TYR A 109 -11.36 6.60 3.64
N PHE A 110 -10.10 6.21 3.56
CA PHE A 110 -9.01 7.05 3.11
C PHE A 110 -8.74 6.76 1.65
N LEU A 111 -8.61 7.81 0.84
CA LEU A 111 -8.15 7.71 -0.52
C LEU A 111 -6.89 8.56 -0.70
N LEU A 112 -5.77 7.89 -0.98
CA LEU A 112 -4.52 8.54 -1.35
C LEU A 112 -4.55 8.79 -2.85
N ILE A 113 -4.27 10.02 -3.29
CA ILE A 113 -4.14 10.35 -4.71
C ILE A 113 -2.97 11.32 -4.92
N ASN A 114 -2.08 11.01 -5.86
CA ASN A 114 -0.99 11.92 -6.20
C ASN A 114 -1.53 13.20 -6.86
N SER A 115 -0.79 14.30 -6.70
CA SER A 115 -1.14 15.59 -7.30
C SER A 115 -1.09 15.59 -8.83
N ASP A 116 -0.33 14.68 -9.44
CA ASP A 116 -0.07 14.58 -10.88
C ASP A 116 -0.96 13.54 -11.60
N ILE A 117 -2.18 13.35 -11.09
CA ILE A 117 -3.18 12.45 -11.64
C ILE A 117 -4.38 13.23 -12.19
N GLU A 118 -4.75 12.88 -13.42
CA GLU A 118 -6.01 13.27 -14.04
C GLU A 118 -7.05 12.16 -13.85
N VAL A 119 -8.28 12.54 -13.55
CA VAL A 119 -9.39 11.62 -13.29
C VAL A 119 -10.57 11.89 -14.24
N PRO A 120 -11.27 10.84 -14.73
CA PRO A 120 -12.56 11.02 -15.41
C PRO A 120 -13.67 11.34 -14.42
N GLU A 121 -14.84 11.81 -14.90
CA GLU A 121 -15.92 12.30 -14.03
C GLU A 121 -16.41 11.27 -12.99
N ASP A 122 -16.63 10.00 -13.38
CA ASP A 122 -17.20 8.95 -12.50
C ASP A 122 -16.16 7.92 -12.02
N TRP A 123 -14.89 8.30 -11.86
CA TRP A 123 -13.82 7.36 -11.46
C TRP A 123 -13.98 6.82 -10.02
N LEU A 124 -14.56 7.59 -9.11
CA LEU A 124 -14.61 7.25 -7.69
C LEU A 124 -15.71 6.23 -7.38
N THR A 125 -16.83 6.30 -8.09
CA THR A 125 -18.02 5.48 -7.86
C THR A 125 -17.76 3.98 -7.96
N PRO A 126 -17.05 3.47 -9.00
CA PRO A 126 -16.73 2.05 -9.09
C PRO A 126 -15.89 1.55 -7.91
N LEU A 127 -14.92 2.35 -7.44
CA LEU A 127 -14.06 2.00 -6.31
C LEU A 127 -14.89 1.87 -5.03
N PHE A 128 -15.68 2.89 -4.72
CA PHE A 128 -16.55 2.89 -3.54
C PHE A 128 -17.55 1.72 -3.58
N ARG A 129 -18.28 1.55 -4.68
CA ARG A 129 -19.26 0.45 -4.82
C ARG A 129 -18.61 -0.92 -4.71
N TRP A 130 -17.36 -1.06 -5.14
CA TRP A 130 -16.61 -2.31 -4.97
C TRP A 130 -16.34 -2.60 -3.49
N MET A 131 -15.81 -1.62 -2.75
CA MET A 131 -15.52 -1.74 -1.33
C MET A 131 -16.78 -2.03 -0.50
N GLU A 132 -17.91 -1.39 -0.80
CA GLU A 132 -19.19 -1.65 -0.11
C GLU A 132 -19.71 -3.06 -0.33
N ARG A 133 -19.60 -3.58 -1.57
CA ARG A 133 -20.07 -4.93 -1.91
C ARG A 133 -19.14 -6.04 -1.41
N HIS A 134 -17.89 -5.70 -1.08
CA HIS A 134 -16.87 -6.65 -0.65
C HIS A 134 -16.28 -6.23 0.70
N PRO A 135 -16.96 -6.56 1.82
CA PRO A 135 -16.47 -6.25 3.17
C PRO A 135 -15.10 -6.85 3.51
N ASP A 136 -14.64 -7.87 2.77
CA ASP A 136 -13.33 -8.49 2.91
C ASP A 136 -12.24 -7.86 2.03
N CYS A 137 -12.59 -6.88 1.18
CA CYS A 137 -11.65 -6.02 0.48
C CYS A 137 -11.17 -4.93 1.42
N GLY A 138 -9.86 -4.92 1.69
CA GLY A 138 -9.22 -3.95 2.57
C GLY A 138 -8.82 -2.67 1.86
N ALA A 139 -8.35 -2.81 0.61
CA ALA A 139 -7.98 -1.69 -0.24
C ALA A 139 -8.15 -2.02 -1.73
N CYS A 140 -8.41 -1.00 -2.53
CA CYS A 140 -8.49 -1.12 -3.98
C CYS A 140 -7.89 0.07 -4.73
N SER A 141 -7.57 -0.14 -6.00
CA SER A 141 -7.11 0.90 -6.93
C SER A 141 -7.82 0.81 -8.29
N PRO A 142 -7.87 1.91 -9.06
CA PRO A 142 -8.25 1.87 -10.49
C PRO A 142 -7.17 1.20 -11.34
N LYS A 143 -7.42 1.08 -12.65
CA LYS A 143 -6.35 0.98 -13.66
C LYS A 143 -5.57 2.29 -13.70
N LEU A 144 -4.25 2.18 -13.81
CA LEU A 144 -3.35 3.32 -13.94
C LEU A 144 -2.81 3.39 -15.36
N HIS A 145 -3.20 4.42 -16.10
CA HIS A 145 -2.76 4.70 -17.46
C HIS A 145 -1.74 5.84 -17.49
N SER A 146 -0.91 5.85 -18.52
CA SER A 146 0.02 6.95 -18.77
C SER A 146 -0.75 8.21 -19.15
N TRP A 147 -0.37 9.35 -18.59
CA TRP A 147 -0.95 10.63 -19.00
C TRP A 147 -0.47 11.06 -20.38
N GLN A 148 0.77 10.72 -20.74
CA GLN A 148 1.37 11.04 -22.05
C GLN A 148 0.82 10.14 -23.16
N GLU A 149 0.61 8.86 -22.87
CA GLU A 149 0.10 7.84 -23.79
C GLU A 149 -1.14 7.20 -23.17
N LYS A 150 -2.29 7.84 -23.38
CA LYS A 150 -3.55 7.57 -22.65
C LYS A 150 -4.10 6.15 -22.82
N ASP A 151 -3.65 5.40 -23.82
CA ASP A 151 -4.00 4.00 -24.09
C ASP A 151 -2.96 3.00 -23.58
N MET A 152 -1.87 3.46 -22.98
CA MET A 152 -0.82 2.64 -22.40
C MET A 152 -0.92 2.58 -20.88
N PHE A 153 -0.59 1.42 -20.31
CA PHE A 153 -0.45 1.30 -18.86
C PHE A 153 0.72 2.14 -18.32
N GLU A 154 0.61 2.61 -17.08
CA GLU A 154 1.68 3.35 -16.40
C GLU A 154 2.53 2.44 -15.50
N TYR A 155 3.80 2.82 -15.32
CA TYR A 155 4.78 2.03 -14.59
C TYR A 155 4.41 1.74 -13.12
N ALA A 156 3.85 2.72 -12.40
CA ALA A 156 3.65 2.65 -10.96
C ALA A 156 2.45 1.80 -10.52
N GLY A 157 1.72 1.16 -11.45
CA GLY A 157 0.55 0.37 -11.06
C GLY A 157 -0.07 -0.49 -12.16
N ALA A 158 -0.08 0.01 -13.40
CA ALA A 158 -0.78 -0.60 -14.53
C ALA A 158 -2.18 -1.13 -14.13
N ALA A 159 -2.51 -2.38 -14.43
CA ALA A 159 -3.77 -3.03 -14.03
C ALA A 159 -3.64 -3.88 -12.75
N GLY A 160 -2.81 -3.42 -11.80
CA GLY A 160 -2.66 -4.00 -10.47
C GLY A 160 -1.38 -4.83 -10.28
N GLY A 161 -0.84 -4.74 -9.07
CA GLY A 161 0.52 -5.14 -8.75
C GLY A 161 0.69 -6.58 -8.31
N LEU A 162 1.82 -7.17 -8.68
CA LEU A 162 2.28 -8.51 -8.31
C LEU A 162 3.69 -8.42 -7.72
N LEU A 163 4.10 -9.47 -7.01
CA LEU A 163 5.41 -9.54 -6.39
C LEU A 163 6.05 -10.90 -6.65
N ASP A 164 7.36 -10.92 -6.86
CA ASP A 164 8.10 -12.19 -7.01
C ASP A 164 8.78 -12.66 -5.71
N ARG A 165 9.40 -13.85 -5.74
CA ARG A 165 10.03 -14.47 -4.56
C ARG A 165 11.17 -13.67 -3.93
N PHE A 166 11.74 -12.72 -4.67
CA PHE A 166 12.83 -11.84 -4.25
C PHE A 166 12.36 -10.39 -4.10
N GLY A 167 11.05 -10.18 -4.04
CA GLY A 167 10.44 -8.89 -3.82
C GLY A 167 10.45 -7.97 -5.03
N TYR A 168 10.79 -8.42 -6.24
CA TYR A 168 10.72 -7.53 -7.41
C TYR A 168 9.26 -7.26 -7.78
N PRO A 169 8.80 -5.99 -7.78
CA PRO A 169 7.43 -5.66 -8.11
C PRO A 169 7.23 -5.58 -9.63
N PHE A 170 6.14 -6.18 -10.09
CA PHE A 170 5.67 -6.11 -11.47
C PHE A 170 4.15 -5.92 -11.45
N CYS A 171 3.52 -5.73 -12.60
CA CYS A 171 2.08 -5.51 -12.67
C CYS A 171 1.46 -6.30 -13.82
N ARG A 172 0.14 -6.51 -13.74
CA ARG A 172 -0.65 -6.84 -14.92
C ARG A 172 -0.56 -5.65 -15.88
N GLY A 173 -0.06 -5.85 -17.09
CA GLY A 173 0.25 -4.76 -18.03
C GLY A 173 1.66 -4.18 -17.92
N ARG A 174 2.51 -4.72 -17.03
CA ARG A 174 3.91 -4.31 -16.90
C ARG A 174 4.83 -5.41 -16.41
N VAL A 175 5.81 -5.76 -17.24
CA VAL A 175 6.96 -6.59 -16.81
C VAL A 175 8.24 -5.80 -17.06
N MET A 176 9.00 -5.58 -15.98
CA MET A 176 10.22 -4.74 -16.02
C MET A 176 9.89 -3.33 -16.55
N LYS A 177 10.48 -2.94 -17.69
CA LYS A 177 10.23 -1.66 -18.38
C LYS A 177 9.23 -1.77 -19.53
N LYS A 178 8.78 -2.99 -19.89
CA LYS A 178 7.81 -3.20 -20.96
C LYS A 178 6.41 -2.94 -20.41
N LEU A 179 5.74 -1.95 -20.98
CA LEU A 179 4.36 -1.59 -20.70
C LEU A 179 3.49 -2.10 -21.85
N GLU A 180 2.34 -2.65 -21.50
CA GLU A 180 1.34 -3.08 -22.48
C GLU A 180 0.40 -1.91 -22.82
N LYS A 181 -0.14 -1.95 -24.04
CA LYS A 181 -1.33 -1.19 -24.41
C LYS A 181 -2.53 -1.81 -23.72
N ASP A 182 -3.49 -1.00 -23.29
CA ASP A 182 -4.77 -1.49 -22.77
C ASP A 182 -5.72 -1.79 -23.93
N GLU A 183 -5.90 -3.07 -24.22
CA GLU A 183 -6.83 -3.59 -25.22
C GLU A 183 -8.05 -4.25 -24.56
N GLY A 184 -8.27 -3.98 -23.26
CA GLY A 184 -9.33 -4.58 -22.46
C GLY A 184 -8.93 -5.92 -21.82
N GLN A 185 -7.67 -6.33 -21.92
CA GLN A 185 -7.18 -7.62 -21.40
C GLN A 185 -7.24 -7.72 -19.86
N TYR A 186 -7.48 -6.60 -19.17
CA TYR A 186 -7.58 -6.54 -17.72
C TYR A 186 -8.89 -5.90 -17.20
N ASP A 187 -9.99 -5.98 -17.96
CA ASP A 187 -11.29 -5.35 -17.62
C ASP A 187 -12.14 -6.10 -16.59
N THR A 188 -11.62 -7.22 -16.06
CA THR A 188 -12.25 -7.94 -14.93
C THR A 188 -11.54 -7.59 -13.62
N PRO A 189 -12.30 -7.23 -12.55
CA PRO A 189 -11.73 -7.04 -11.22
C PRO A 189 -10.89 -8.23 -10.79
N ALA A 190 -9.72 -7.97 -10.21
CA ALA A 190 -8.80 -9.02 -9.83
C ALA A 190 -8.19 -8.74 -8.46
N ASN A 191 -8.09 -9.79 -7.64
CA ASN A 191 -7.28 -9.71 -6.43
C ASN A 191 -5.81 -9.75 -6.82
N VAL A 192 -5.07 -8.73 -6.37
CA VAL A 192 -3.67 -8.47 -6.72
C VAL A 192 -2.83 -8.46 -5.45
N PHE A 193 -1.51 -8.46 -5.59
CA PHE A 193 -0.62 -8.40 -4.43
C PHE A 193 -0.66 -7.01 -3.79
N TRP A 194 -0.60 -5.97 -4.61
CA TRP A 194 -0.58 -4.59 -4.18
C TRP A 194 -1.38 -3.70 -5.14
N ALA A 195 -2.00 -2.68 -4.56
CA ALA A 195 -2.69 -1.61 -5.25
C ALA A 195 -1.79 -0.37 -5.24
N THR A 196 -1.82 0.42 -6.32
CA THR A 196 -0.86 1.52 -6.52
C THR A 196 -1.07 2.65 -5.52
N GLY A 197 0.01 3.15 -4.92
CA GLY A 197 -0.01 4.31 -4.03
C GLY A 197 -0.31 5.62 -4.75
N ALA A 198 -0.26 5.61 -6.09
CA ALA A 198 -0.66 6.75 -6.91
C ALA A 198 -2.16 7.06 -6.73
N CYS A 199 -3.00 6.03 -6.62
CA CYS A 199 -4.43 6.15 -6.36
C CYS A 199 -4.92 4.91 -5.60
N LEU A 200 -5.06 5.02 -4.28
CA LEU A 200 -5.37 3.90 -3.38
C LEU A 200 -6.53 4.27 -2.46
N MET A 201 -7.66 3.58 -2.58
CA MET A 201 -8.73 3.62 -1.58
C MET A 201 -8.52 2.50 -0.56
N ILE A 202 -8.58 2.81 0.73
CA ILE A 202 -8.40 1.87 1.83
C ILE A 202 -9.40 2.18 2.95
N ARG A 203 -9.89 1.15 3.65
CA ARG A 203 -10.67 1.33 4.87
C ARG A 203 -9.82 2.06 5.91
N SER A 204 -10.30 3.18 6.44
CA SER A 204 -9.54 3.99 7.40
C SER A 204 -9.17 3.19 8.64
N SER A 205 -10.11 2.36 9.14
CA SER A 205 -9.89 1.45 10.27
C SER A 205 -8.75 0.46 10.03
N LEU A 206 -8.63 -0.08 8.81
CA LEU A 206 -7.53 -0.97 8.43
C LEU A 206 -6.20 -0.21 8.37
N TYR A 207 -6.18 0.96 7.73
CA TYR A 207 -4.99 1.79 7.64
C TYR A 207 -4.43 2.09 9.03
N LEU A 208 -5.28 2.54 9.95
CA LEU A 208 -4.92 2.86 11.33
C LEU A 208 -4.50 1.61 12.11
N LYS A 209 -5.24 0.49 12.00
CA LYS A 209 -4.90 -0.79 12.66
C LYS A 209 -3.53 -1.30 12.27
N LEU A 210 -3.14 -1.13 11.01
CA LEU A 210 -1.83 -1.56 10.51
C LEU A 210 -0.70 -0.56 10.85
N GLY A 211 -1.01 0.60 11.43
CA GLY A 211 -0.05 1.66 11.74
C GLY A 211 0.34 2.52 10.52
N GLY A 212 -0.52 2.57 9.50
CA GLY A 212 -0.33 3.37 8.30
C GLY A 212 0.83 2.91 7.41
N LEU A 213 1.43 3.86 6.69
CA LEU A 213 2.62 3.63 5.87
C LEU A 213 3.88 3.59 6.74
N ASP A 214 4.81 2.67 6.46
CA ASP A 214 6.04 2.55 7.24
C ASP A 214 6.99 3.72 6.94
N GLY A 215 7.12 4.65 7.89
CA GLY A 215 7.93 5.86 7.72
C GLY A 215 9.41 5.64 7.36
N ARG A 216 9.95 4.43 7.56
CA ARG A 216 11.31 4.06 7.13
C ARG A 216 11.48 4.11 5.61
N PHE A 217 10.41 3.92 4.85
CA PHE A 217 10.45 3.89 3.39
C PHE A 217 10.66 5.27 2.79
N PHE A 218 10.22 6.34 3.47
CA PHE A 218 10.17 7.72 2.97
C PHE A 218 9.27 7.86 1.72
N ALA A 219 9.60 7.18 0.61
CA ALA A 219 8.81 7.04 -0.62
C ALA A 219 9.24 5.78 -1.42
N HIS A 220 8.37 5.28 -2.31
CA HIS A 220 8.44 4.02 -3.06
C HIS A 220 8.35 2.73 -2.23
N MET A 221 7.44 1.82 -2.64
CA MET A 221 7.18 0.48 -2.08
C MET A 221 6.49 0.46 -0.70
N GLU A 222 6.21 1.62 -0.09
CA GLU A 222 5.41 1.73 1.14
C GLU A 222 4.00 1.15 1.00
N GLU A 223 3.38 1.34 -0.16
CA GLU A 223 2.06 0.83 -0.48
C GLU A 223 2.08 -0.69 -0.64
N ILE A 224 3.18 -1.23 -1.16
CA ILE A 224 3.37 -2.68 -1.35
C ILE A 224 3.52 -3.33 0.03
N ASP A 225 4.31 -2.74 0.92
CA ASP A 225 4.43 -3.18 2.31
C ASP A 225 3.08 -3.12 3.05
N LEU A 226 2.32 -2.03 2.90
CA LEU A 226 0.99 -1.89 3.49
C LEU A 226 0.02 -2.97 2.98
N CYS A 227 -0.03 -3.19 1.66
CA CYS A 227 -0.85 -4.23 1.05
C CYS A 227 -0.43 -5.63 1.51
N TRP A 228 0.87 -5.89 1.66
CA TRP A 228 1.37 -7.16 2.16
C TRP A 228 0.95 -7.39 3.62
N ARG A 229 1.08 -6.37 4.49
CA ARG A 229 0.59 -6.43 5.87
C ARG A 229 -0.93 -6.66 5.93
N ALA A 230 -1.70 -6.02 5.07
CA ALA A 230 -3.14 -6.22 4.99
C ALA A 230 -3.50 -7.67 4.61
N GLN A 231 -2.84 -8.25 3.61
CA GLN A 231 -3.04 -9.66 3.24
C GLN A 231 -2.65 -10.64 4.35
N LEU A 232 -1.57 -10.35 5.08
CA LEU A 232 -1.18 -11.11 6.28
C LEU A 232 -2.21 -11.01 7.43
N ASN A 233 -3.17 -10.09 7.32
CA ASN A 233 -4.33 -9.96 8.23
C ASN A 233 -5.65 -10.39 7.55
N GLY A 234 -5.57 -11.14 6.45
CA GLY A 234 -6.72 -11.75 5.78
C GLY A 234 -7.49 -10.82 4.83
N TRP A 235 -7.02 -9.59 4.60
CA TRP A 235 -7.69 -8.64 3.72
C TRP A 235 -7.31 -8.86 2.26
N LYS A 236 -8.28 -8.72 1.36
CA LYS A 236 -8.04 -8.72 -0.08
C LYS A 236 -7.62 -7.35 -0.56
N ILE A 237 -6.74 -7.33 -1.56
CA ILE A 237 -6.34 -6.13 -2.30
C ILE A 237 -6.80 -6.31 -3.73
N THR A 238 -7.51 -5.32 -4.28
CA THR A 238 -8.20 -5.49 -5.57
C THR A 238 -7.92 -4.34 -6.52
N VAL A 239 -7.70 -4.66 -7.79
CA VAL A 239 -7.84 -3.67 -8.87
C VAL A 239 -9.28 -3.68 -9.39
N VAL A 240 -9.86 -2.50 -9.54
CA VAL A 240 -11.23 -2.28 -10.02
C VAL A 240 -11.16 -1.58 -11.38
N PRO A 241 -11.12 -2.34 -12.48
CA PRO A 241 -10.82 -1.79 -13.81
C PRO A 241 -11.97 -1.01 -14.45
N GLN A 242 -13.14 -1.00 -13.82
CA GLN A 242 -14.23 -0.07 -14.15
C GLN A 242 -13.87 1.38 -13.83
N SER A 243 -12.82 1.61 -13.05
CA SER A 243 -12.22 2.92 -12.83
C SER A 243 -10.83 2.95 -13.46
N THR A 244 -10.52 4.06 -14.13
CA THR A 244 -9.24 4.33 -14.78
C THR A 244 -8.84 5.76 -14.47
N VAL A 245 -7.56 5.99 -14.17
CA VAL A 245 -7.00 7.33 -13.97
C VAL A 245 -5.68 7.45 -14.74
N TRP A 246 -5.29 8.69 -15.08
CA TRP A 246 -4.09 8.95 -15.87
C TRP A 246 -3.02 9.66 -15.05
N HIS A 247 -1.83 9.10 -15.00
CA HIS A 247 -0.73 9.55 -14.15
C HIS A 247 0.45 10.02 -15.01
N ILE A 248 1.00 11.19 -14.71
CA ILE A 248 2.19 11.71 -15.41
C ILE A 248 3.42 10.86 -15.08
N GLY A 249 3.59 10.48 -13.81
CA GLY A 249 4.72 9.71 -13.34
C GLY A 249 6.02 10.51 -13.27
N GLY A 250 6.80 10.28 -12.20
CA GLY A 250 8.14 10.87 -12.06
C GLY A 250 8.17 12.37 -11.73
N GLY A 251 7.03 12.98 -11.36
CA GLY A 251 6.94 14.41 -11.02
C GLY A 251 7.83 14.87 -9.86
N THR A 252 8.15 13.99 -8.90
CA THR A 252 8.98 14.33 -7.73
C THR A 252 10.42 13.77 -7.81
N LEU A 253 10.64 12.66 -8.51
CA LEU A 253 11.95 12.01 -8.62
C LEU A 253 12.16 11.45 -10.05
N PRO A 254 13.16 11.96 -10.80
CA PRO A 254 13.51 11.43 -12.11
C PRO A 254 13.82 9.93 -12.09
N GLN A 255 13.48 9.24 -13.19
CA GLN A 255 13.66 7.78 -13.31
C GLN A 255 15.14 7.35 -13.17
N ASP A 256 16.08 8.18 -13.62
CA ASP A 256 17.52 7.90 -13.59
C ASP A 256 18.25 8.56 -12.40
N SER A 257 17.56 8.66 -11.25
CA SER A 257 18.13 9.23 -10.04
C SER A 257 18.87 8.16 -9.21
N PRO A 258 20.16 8.36 -8.85
CA PRO A 258 20.86 7.49 -7.90
C PRO A 258 20.16 7.41 -6.54
N TRP A 259 19.48 8.48 -6.14
CA TRP A 259 18.65 8.50 -4.93
C TRP A 259 17.45 7.57 -5.05
N LYS A 260 16.74 7.58 -6.19
CA LYS A 260 15.63 6.66 -6.45
C LYS A 260 16.12 5.21 -6.48
N LEU A 261 17.27 4.95 -7.10
CA LEU A 261 17.90 3.63 -7.09
C LEU A 261 18.20 3.16 -5.66
N PHE A 262 18.83 4.03 -4.86
CA PHE A 262 19.11 3.78 -3.45
C PHE A 262 17.82 3.42 -2.68
N LEU A 263 16.74 4.20 -2.84
CA LEU A 263 15.45 3.93 -2.19
C LEU A 263 14.90 2.57 -2.63
N ASN A 264 14.90 2.28 -3.94
CA ASN A 264 14.39 1.02 -4.47
C ASN A 264 15.10 -0.20 -3.88
N PHE A 265 16.43 -0.21 -3.82
CA PHE A 265 17.18 -1.32 -3.20
C PHE A 265 16.93 -1.43 -1.70
N ARG A 266 16.96 -0.31 -0.97
CA ARG A 266 16.78 -0.30 0.48
C ARG A 266 15.36 -0.74 0.86
N ASN A 267 14.35 -0.15 0.23
CA ASN A 267 12.95 -0.36 0.54
C ASN A 267 12.49 -1.76 0.16
N ASN A 268 13.04 -2.34 -0.91
CA ASN A 268 12.81 -3.74 -1.24
C ASN A 268 13.21 -4.68 -0.10
N LEU A 269 14.42 -4.47 0.43
CA LEU A 269 14.93 -5.26 1.55
C LEU A 269 14.12 -5.03 2.83
N LEU A 270 13.69 -3.80 3.11
CA LEU A 270 12.81 -3.49 4.25
C LEU A 270 11.46 -4.19 4.14
N MET A 271 10.84 -4.17 2.97
CA MET A 271 9.58 -4.85 2.70
C MET A 271 9.70 -6.37 2.93
N LEU A 272 10.79 -6.98 2.47
CA LEU A 272 11.07 -8.40 2.73
C LEU A 272 11.29 -8.66 4.22
N ASP A 273 12.08 -7.83 4.91
CA ASP A 273 12.36 -7.97 6.35
C ASP A 273 11.07 -7.87 7.19
N ASN A 274 10.16 -6.98 6.81
CA ASN A 274 8.88 -6.76 7.49
C ASN A 274 7.92 -7.95 7.38
N ASN A 275 7.85 -8.61 6.22
CA ASN A 275 6.70 -9.44 5.87
C ASN A 275 7.04 -10.90 5.54
N LEU A 276 8.25 -11.19 5.07
CA LEU A 276 8.58 -12.49 4.48
C LEU A 276 8.58 -13.64 5.50
N ALA A 277 8.96 -13.37 6.75
CA ALA A 277 8.99 -14.40 7.80
C ALA A 277 7.57 -14.93 8.11
N ARG A 278 6.60 -14.03 8.27
CA ARG A 278 5.18 -14.39 8.49
C ARG A 278 4.61 -15.10 7.25
N THR A 279 4.91 -14.60 6.06
CA THR A 279 4.54 -15.22 4.79
C THR A 279 5.02 -16.66 4.68
N CYS A 280 6.31 -16.90 4.94
CA CYS A 280 6.87 -18.26 4.94
C CYS A 280 6.18 -19.17 5.95
N ALA A 281 5.70 -18.61 7.06
CA ALA A 281 5.02 -19.35 8.10
C ALA A 281 3.61 -19.80 7.65
N ILE A 282 2.83 -18.87 7.08
CA ILE A 282 1.52 -19.15 6.48
C ILE A 282 1.63 -20.17 5.35
N GLU A 283 2.58 -20.01 4.43
CA GLU A 283 2.82 -20.99 3.36
C GLU A 283 3.18 -22.38 3.90
N SER A 284 3.93 -22.43 5.00
CA SER A 284 4.32 -23.70 5.64
C SER A 284 3.14 -24.39 6.32
N LEU A 285 2.21 -23.62 6.90
CA LEU A 285 0.94 -24.15 7.44
C LEU A 285 0.07 -24.72 6.32
N ALA A 286 -0.12 -23.96 5.25
CA ALA A 286 -0.87 -24.40 4.07
C ALA A 286 -0.29 -25.69 3.47
N GLY A 287 1.03 -25.78 3.30
CA GLY A 287 1.70 -26.98 2.81
C GLY A 287 1.62 -28.19 3.74
N LYS A 288 1.22 -27.99 5.00
CA LYS A 288 0.95 -29.05 5.99
C LYS A 288 -0.54 -29.38 6.10
N GLY A 289 -1.40 -28.81 5.25
CA GLY A 289 -2.84 -29.05 5.25
C GLY A 289 -3.60 -28.25 6.32
N PHE A 290 -3.11 -27.07 6.71
CA PHE A 290 -3.81 -26.16 7.64
C PHE A 290 -4.16 -24.84 6.95
N ALA A 291 -5.33 -24.30 7.27
CA ALA A 291 -5.75 -22.97 6.87
C ALA A 291 -5.67 -22.03 8.08
N ALA A 292 -5.23 -20.80 7.84
CA ALA A 292 -5.10 -19.76 8.86
C ALA A 292 -6.13 -18.66 8.63
N TYR A 293 -6.74 -18.19 9.71
CA TYR A 293 -7.75 -17.15 9.67
C TYR A 293 -7.41 -16.04 10.67
N ALA A 294 -7.59 -14.79 10.24
CA ALA A 294 -7.50 -13.61 11.08
C ALA A 294 -8.88 -13.29 11.65
N ASP A 295 -8.95 -13.06 12.96
CA ASP A 295 -10.19 -12.70 13.62
C ASP A 295 -10.56 -11.22 13.43
N ASP A 296 -11.85 -10.94 13.54
CA ASP A 296 -12.40 -9.59 13.50
C ASP A 296 -12.50 -9.02 14.91
N GLU A 297 -11.43 -8.43 15.42
CA GLU A 297 -11.49 -7.55 16.60
C GLU A 297 -12.08 -6.18 16.21
N ALA A 298 -13.27 -6.15 15.61
CA ALA A 298 -13.94 -4.92 15.17
C ALA A 298 -15.12 -4.52 16.10
N THR A 299 -15.13 -4.97 17.35
CA THR A 299 -16.23 -4.68 18.29
C THR A 299 -15.77 -4.18 19.67
N GLU A 300 -14.75 -3.31 19.71
CA GLU A 300 -14.48 -2.47 20.91
C GLU A 300 -14.32 -1.00 20.51
N ALA A 301 -15.35 -0.41 19.90
CA ALA A 301 -15.45 1.03 19.69
C ALA A 301 -16.86 1.61 19.94
N THR A 302 -17.75 0.86 20.61
CA THR A 302 -18.99 1.41 21.17
C THR A 302 -19.05 1.06 22.65
N GLY A 303 -18.96 2.09 23.49
CA GLY A 303 -18.94 1.92 24.94
C GLY A 303 -20.24 1.32 25.46
N ARG A 304 -20.15 0.11 25.99
CA ARG A 304 -20.92 -0.31 27.16
C ARG A 304 -20.13 -1.40 27.86
N ALA A 305 -19.56 -1.04 29.01
CA ALA A 305 -18.92 -1.99 29.91
C ALA A 305 -19.97 -3.00 30.37
N ASP A 306 -19.91 -4.23 29.85
CA ASP A 306 -20.48 -5.38 30.53
C ASP A 306 -19.33 -6.30 30.94
N ARG A 307 -19.11 -6.34 32.25
CA ARG A 307 -18.13 -7.22 32.89
C ARG A 307 -18.76 -8.60 32.95
N GLY A 308 -18.26 -9.54 32.16
CA GLY A 308 -18.56 -10.95 32.40
C GLY A 308 -18.36 -11.86 31.20
N LYS A 309 -17.13 -12.38 31.07
CA LYS A 309 -16.76 -13.78 30.75
C LYS A 309 -15.42 -13.78 30.04
N GLU A 310 -14.39 -14.28 30.72
CA GLU A 310 -13.19 -14.82 30.08
C GLU A 310 -13.65 -15.86 29.05
N ALA A 311 -13.55 -15.51 27.77
CA ALA A 311 -13.68 -16.48 26.69
C ALA A 311 -12.39 -17.30 26.69
N ASP A 312 -12.48 -18.45 27.35
CA ASP A 312 -11.51 -19.53 27.29
C ASP A 312 -11.12 -19.77 25.82
N ALA A 313 -9.82 -19.68 25.51
CA ALA A 313 -9.30 -19.86 24.17
C ALA A 313 -9.50 -21.32 23.75
N THR A 314 -10.68 -21.64 23.23
CA THR A 314 -10.98 -22.97 22.68
C THR A 314 -10.16 -23.20 21.42
N ILE A 315 -8.96 -23.78 21.63
CA ILE A 315 -8.33 -24.72 20.72
C ILE A 315 -9.36 -25.84 20.52
N ASN A 316 -10.22 -25.70 19.51
CA ASN A 316 -11.27 -26.69 19.28
C ASN A 316 -10.64 -27.92 18.59
N ASN A 317 -10.64 -29.02 19.34
CA ASN A 317 -10.01 -30.29 19.01
C ASN A 317 -10.35 -30.75 17.58
N GLY A 318 -9.32 -30.84 16.75
CA GLY A 318 -9.39 -31.52 15.46
C GLY A 318 -9.78 -32.99 15.63
N ARG A 319 -10.18 -33.62 14.51
CA ARG A 319 -10.42 -35.08 14.44
C ARG A 319 -9.27 -35.87 15.10
N PRO A 320 -9.53 -37.05 15.69
CA PRO A 320 -8.47 -37.90 16.22
C PRO A 320 -7.48 -38.24 15.08
N GLY A 321 -6.22 -37.80 15.19
CA GLY A 321 -5.14 -38.18 14.28
C GLY A 321 -4.40 -37.05 13.54
N THR A 322 -4.86 -35.79 13.59
CA THR A 322 -4.10 -34.64 13.06
C THR A 322 -3.44 -33.86 14.19
N GLU A 323 -2.15 -34.14 14.45
CA GLU A 323 -1.34 -33.35 15.39
C GLU A 323 -1.32 -31.87 14.98
N ILE A 324 -1.58 -30.98 15.94
CA ILE A 324 -1.43 -29.53 15.78
C ILE A 324 0.03 -29.26 15.36
N PRO A 325 0.28 -28.39 14.36
CA PRO A 325 1.64 -28.09 13.93
C PRO A 325 2.46 -27.54 15.09
N ASP A 326 3.69 -28.04 15.27
CA ASP A 326 4.66 -27.41 16.18
C ASP A 326 4.99 -25.98 15.70
N ILE A 327 4.24 -25.01 16.22
CA ILE A 327 4.31 -23.58 15.88
C ILE A 327 5.71 -23.04 16.18
N THR A 328 6.36 -23.49 17.26
CA THR A 328 7.70 -23.03 17.64
C THR A 328 8.75 -23.45 16.61
N ARG A 329 8.72 -24.72 16.18
CA ARG A 329 9.63 -25.21 15.12
C ARG A 329 9.31 -24.57 13.76
N LEU A 330 8.04 -24.40 13.45
CA LEU A 330 7.59 -23.76 12.21
C LEU A 330 8.08 -22.30 12.14
N SER A 331 7.92 -21.54 13.22
CA SER A 331 8.33 -20.14 13.33
C SER A 331 9.84 -19.97 13.15
N ARG A 332 10.65 -20.83 13.80
CA ARG A 332 12.11 -20.86 13.62
C ARG A 332 12.52 -21.15 12.18
N LYS A 333 11.85 -22.11 11.51
CA LYS A 333 12.10 -22.44 10.10
C LYS A 333 11.74 -21.27 9.18
N ALA A 334 10.58 -20.64 9.40
CA ALA A 334 10.10 -19.52 8.62
C ALA A 334 11.04 -18.31 8.71
N ALA A 335 11.43 -17.90 9.93
CA ALA A 335 12.40 -16.83 10.14
C ALA A 335 13.76 -17.12 9.49
N ARG A 336 14.24 -18.37 9.57
CA ARG A 336 15.49 -18.78 8.89
C ARG A 336 15.37 -18.73 7.37
N LYS A 337 14.24 -19.19 6.81
CA LYS A 337 13.98 -19.14 5.36
C LYS A 337 13.97 -17.69 4.87
N ALA A 338 13.26 -16.80 5.57
CA ALA A 338 13.23 -15.37 5.23
C ALA A 338 14.62 -14.73 5.25
N ARG A 339 15.42 -14.97 6.30
CA ARG A 339 16.81 -14.47 6.37
C ARG A 339 17.68 -14.96 5.21
N ARG A 340 17.54 -16.23 4.82
CA ARG A 340 18.26 -16.78 3.66
C ARG A 340 17.84 -16.11 2.36
N THR A 341 16.54 -15.92 2.14
CA THR A 341 16.03 -15.23 0.94
C THR A 341 16.52 -13.79 0.87
N ILE A 342 16.50 -13.04 1.98
CA ILE A 342 17.00 -11.66 2.05
C ILE A 342 18.51 -11.64 1.77
N PHE A 343 19.28 -12.58 2.34
CA PHE A 343 20.71 -12.68 2.05
C PHE A 343 20.98 -12.96 0.57
N THR A 344 20.28 -13.93 -0.03
CA THR A 344 20.36 -14.20 -1.48
C THR A 344 20.00 -12.96 -2.29
N ARG A 345 18.96 -12.23 -1.89
CA ARG A 345 18.55 -10.99 -2.55
C ARG A 345 19.66 -9.93 -2.51
N MET A 346 20.31 -9.73 -1.36
CA MET A 346 21.44 -8.82 -1.25
C MET A 346 22.61 -9.23 -2.15
N LEU A 347 22.86 -10.53 -2.36
CA LEU A 347 23.87 -10.99 -3.32
C LEU A 347 23.50 -10.62 -4.76
N LEU A 348 22.22 -10.80 -5.15
CA LEU A 348 21.74 -10.40 -6.47
C LEU A 348 21.89 -8.88 -6.69
N ASP A 349 21.56 -8.08 -5.69
CA ASP A 349 21.81 -6.63 -5.72
C ASP A 349 23.30 -6.31 -5.88
N GLY A 350 24.17 -7.07 -5.23
CA GLY A 350 25.63 -6.95 -5.37
C GLY A 350 26.10 -7.24 -6.80
N CYS A 351 25.52 -8.24 -7.47
CA CYS A 351 25.76 -8.48 -8.90
C CYS A 351 25.32 -7.29 -9.76
N SER A 352 24.14 -6.70 -9.49
CA SER A 352 23.69 -5.49 -10.17
C SER A 352 24.61 -4.30 -9.90
N ALA A 353 25.09 -4.12 -8.68
CA ALA A 353 26.05 -3.09 -8.31
C ALA A 353 27.34 -3.22 -9.14
N MET A 354 27.87 -4.44 -9.25
CA MET A 354 29.07 -4.70 -10.05
C MET A 354 28.85 -4.39 -11.52
N ALA A 355 27.68 -4.74 -12.08
CA ALA A 355 27.32 -4.38 -13.44
C ALA A 355 27.34 -2.84 -13.65
N TYR A 356 26.78 -2.06 -12.70
CA TYR A 356 26.88 -0.60 -12.77
C TYR A 356 28.32 -0.10 -12.75
N LEU A 357 29.19 -0.70 -11.93
CA LEU A 357 30.60 -0.32 -11.87
C LEU A 357 31.31 -0.60 -13.20
N LEU A 358 31.11 -1.80 -13.77
CA LEU A 358 31.68 -2.20 -15.06
C LEU A 358 31.15 -1.37 -16.24
N SER A 359 29.92 -0.87 -16.14
CA SER A 359 29.33 0.06 -17.11
C SER A 359 29.68 1.53 -16.85
N PHE A 360 30.68 1.84 -16.02
CA PHE A 360 31.11 3.22 -15.70
C PHE A 360 30.06 4.10 -15.01
N HIS A 361 29.20 3.50 -14.18
CA HIS A 361 28.19 4.21 -13.36
C HIS A 361 28.50 4.09 -11.85
N PRO A 362 29.62 4.64 -11.34
CA PRO A 362 30.06 4.44 -9.95
C PRO A 362 29.08 5.00 -8.91
N ARG A 363 28.32 6.06 -9.26
CA ARG A 363 27.27 6.61 -8.37
C ARG A 363 26.15 5.60 -8.10
N TYR A 364 25.80 4.77 -9.09
CA TYR A 364 24.78 3.73 -8.94
C TYR A 364 25.31 2.58 -8.09
N PHE A 365 26.56 2.16 -8.29
CA PHE A 365 27.24 1.19 -7.42
C PHE A 365 27.23 1.64 -5.95
N LEU A 366 27.65 2.88 -5.67
CA LEU A 366 27.63 3.45 -4.32
C LEU A 366 26.22 3.52 -3.73
N SER A 367 25.21 3.76 -4.56
CA SER A 367 23.80 3.80 -4.13
C SER A 367 23.33 2.42 -3.63
N VAL A 368 23.74 1.32 -4.27
CA VAL A 368 23.43 -0.04 -3.79
C VAL A 368 24.13 -0.33 -2.45
N LEU A 369 25.41 0.00 -2.32
CA LEU A 369 26.15 -0.20 -1.07
C LEU A 369 25.55 0.60 0.08
N LYS A 370 25.21 1.86 -0.17
CA LYS A 370 24.53 2.72 0.79
C LYS A 370 23.18 2.13 1.19
N ALA A 371 22.40 1.63 0.23
CA ALA A 371 21.11 0.99 0.47
C ALA A 371 21.24 -0.22 1.40
N HIS A 372 22.23 -1.10 1.17
CA HIS A 372 22.49 -2.24 2.03
C HIS A 372 22.92 -1.85 3.44
N ASN A 373 23.78 -0.84 3.57
CA ASN A 373 24.22 -0.35 4.87
C ASN A 373 23.04 0.24 5.67
N GLU A 374 22.22 1.06 5.03
CA GLU A 374 21.08 1.67 5.68
C GLU A 374 19.98 0.65 6.01
N PHE A 375 19.76 -0.34 5.13
CA PHE A 375 18.91 -1.48 5.45
C PHE A 375 19.37 -2.21 6.71
N ARG A 376 20.68 -2.50 6.86
CA ARG A 376 21.21 -3.16 8.07
C ARG A 376 20.99 -2.34 9.34
N ARG A 377 20.96 -1.01 9.23
CA ARG A 377 20.66 -0.09 10.36
C ARG A 377 19.16 -0.04 10.69
N LEU A 378 18.29 -0.10 9.67
CA LEU A 378 16.85 0.09 9.81
C LEU A 378 16.05 -1.21 9.98
N ARG A 379 16.65 -2.37 9.65
CA ARG A 379 15.98 -3.67 9.74
C ARG A 379 15.52 -3.95 11.17
N LYS A 380 14.33 -4.51 11.31
CA LYS A 380 13.82 -5.02 12.59
C LYS A 380 14.28 -6.45 12.81
N GLY A 381 14.36 -7.22 11.71
CA GLY A 381 14.75 -8.62 11.75
C GLY A 381 13.73 -9.46 12.52
N ILE A 382 12.55 -9.67 11.93
CA ILE A 382 11.46 -10.43 12.55
C ILE A 382 11.98 -11.75 13.14
N SER A 383 11.89 -11.85 14.46
CA SER A 383 12.39 -12.97 15.25
C SER A 383 11.48 -14.19 15.10
N ALA A 384 12.00 -15.36 15.48
CA ALA A 384 11.17 -16.57 15.53
C ALA A 384 10.01 -16.40 16.53
N ASP A 385 10.22 -15.66 17.62
CA ASP A 385 9.19 -15.44 18.64
C ASP A 385 8.10 -14.48 18.14
N GLU A 386 8.44 -13.46 17.35
CA GLU A 386 7.42 -12.61 16.70
C GLU A 386 6.59 -13.38 15.67
N VAL A 387 7.21 -14.28 14.90
CA VAL A 387 6.44 -15.17 14.01
C VAL A 387 5.54 -16.09 14.82
N ARG A 388 6.03 -16.61 15.95
CA ARG A 388 5.27 -17.48 16.85
C ARG A 388 4.04 -16.75 17.41
N LYS A 389 4.24 -15.55 17.98
CA LYS A 389 3.16 -14.69 18.47
C LYS A 389 2.14 -14.35 17.40
N TYR A 390 2.61 -14.07 16.18
CA TYR A 390 1.72 -13.86 15.04
C TYR A 390 0.88 -15.11 14.76
N LEU A 391 1.46 -16.30 14.69
CA LEU A 391 0.70 -17.54 14.46
C LEU A 391 -0.24 -17.88 15.62
N GLU A 392 0.15 -17.61 16.86
CA GLU A 392 -0.69 -17.78 18.06
C GLU A 392 -1.91 -16.85 18.05
N SER A 393 -1.82 -15.69 17.38
CA SER A 393 -2.96 -14.77 17.21
C SER A 393 -3.96 -15.18 16.11
N LEU A 394 -3.71 -16.30 15.42
CA LEU A 394 -4.54 -16.75 14.30
C LEU A 394 -5.35 -17.99 14.69
N SER A 395 -6.55 -18.06 14.14
CA SER A 395 -7.34 -19.29 14.12
C SER A 395 -6.75 -20.26 13.07
N ILE A 396 -6.13 -21.36 13.51
CA ILE A 396 -5.50 -22.37 12.64
C ILE A 396 -6.32 -23.66 12.68
N ILE A 397 -6.84 -24.09 11.53
CA ILE A 397 -7.71 -25.27 11.42
C ILE A 397 -7.24 -26.22 10.30
N PRO A 398 -7.46 -27.55 10.40
CA PRO A 398 -7.16 -28.47 9.31
C PRO A 398 -7.98 -28.14 8.06
N ALA A 399 -7.32 -28.05 6.91
CA ALA A 399 -7.93 -27.72 5.63
C ALA A 399 -9.03 -28.74 5.26
N GLY A 400 -10.17 -28.25 4.77
CA GLY A 400 -11.32 -29.09 4.42
C GLY A 400 -12.21 -29.50 5.60
N SER A 401 -11.87 -29.12 6.84
CA SER A 401 -12.78 -29.26 7.97
C SER A 401 -13.97 -28.31 7.80
N ARG A 402 -15.20 -28.81 7.99
CA ARG A 402 -16.39 -27.97 8.09
C ARG A 402 -16.33 -27.21 9.42
N THR A 403 -15.98 -25.92 9.39
CA THR A 403 -16.16 -25.06 10.55
C THR A 403 -17.65 -24.79 10.75
N VAL A 404 -18.16 -25.12 11.94
CA VAL A 404 -19.48 -24.69 12.41
C VAL A 404 -19.44 -23.17 12.50
N GLN A 405 -20.27 -22.51 11.71
CA GLN A 405 -20.37 -21.05 11.65
C GLN A 405 -21.07 -20.54 12.92
N ALA A 406 -20.32 -19.94 13.84
CA ALA A 406 -20.90 -19.14 14.91
C ALA A 406 -21.28 -17.75 14.37
N ALA A 407 -22.47 -17.27 14.75
CA ALA A 407 -22.97 -15.95 14.39
C ALA A 407 -22.22 -14.85 15.17
N GLY A 408 -21.62 -13.88 14.47
CA GLY A 408 -21.08 -12.68 15.11
C GLY A 408 -19.98 -11.96 14.32
N SER A 409 -19.05 -12.70 13.71
CA SER A 409 -18.05 -12.17 12.78
C SER A 409 -17.41 -13.35 12.04
N ARG A 410 -17.19 -13.22 10.72
CA ARG A 410 -16.58 -14.31 9.93
C ARG A 410 -15.07 -14.13 9.92
N PRO A 411 -14.29 -15.04 10.53
CA PRO A 411 -12.85 -14.93 10.51
C PRO A 411 -12.36 -14.96 9.05
N ARG A 412 -11.43 -14.07 8.71
CA ARG A 412 -10.95 -13.89 7.33
C ARG A 412 -9.85 -14.89 7.02
N HIS A 413 -10.06 -15.70 5.99
CA HIS A 413 -9.04 -16.61 5.50
C HIS A 413 -7.81 -15.83 5.01
N ILE A 414 -6.63 -16.18 5.52
CA ILE A 414 -5.37 -15.57 5.13
C ILE A 414 -4.85 -16.28 3.88
N GLU A 415 -4.97 -15.59 2.75
CA GLU A 415 -4.46 -16.04 1.46
C GLU A 415 -3.60 -14.93 0.83
N ILE A 416 -2.30 -15.21 0.65
CA ILE A 416 -1.37 -14.26 0.04
C ILE A 416 -1.45 -14.41 -1.47
N ARG A 417 -2.22 -13.54 -2.12
CA ARG A 417 -2.47 -13.53 -3.57
C ARG A 417 -1.47 -12.64 -4.28
N GLY A 418 -1.07 -13.07 -5.49
CA GLY A 418 -0.16 -12.31 -6.36
C GLY A 418 1.33 -12.40 -6.01
N LEU A 419 1.71 -13.29 -5.09
CA LEU A 419 3.11 -13.62 -4.80
C LEU A 419 3.59 -14.79 -5.68
N HIS A 420 4.50 -14.52 -6.60
CA HIS A 420 5.06 -15.49 -7.51
C HIS A 420 6.24 -16.23 -6.89
N LYS A 421 6.23 -17.57 -6.96
CA LYS A 421 7.30 -18.42 -6.42
C LYS A 421 8.58 -18.42 -7.25
N ARG A 422 8.57 -17.81 -8.43
CA ARG A 422 9.70 -17.73 -9.38
C ARG A 422 10.34 -16.34 -9.35
N TRP A 423 11.58 -16.26 -9.82
CA TRP A 423 12.26 -14.99 -10.03
C TRP A 423 11.91 -14.49 -11.43
N ILE A 424 11.27 -13.34 -11.54
CA ILE A 424 10.71 -12.88 -12.82
C ILE A 424 11.76 -12.31 -13.78
N ILE A 425 12.91 -11.85 -13.25
CA ILE A 425 13.92 -11.15 -14.06
C ILE A 425 14.49 -12.02 -15.18
N PRO A 426 14.98 -13.25 -14.91
CA PRO A 426 15.45 -14.12 -15.98
C PRO A 426 14.35 -14.44 -16.98
N GLU A 427 13.15 -14.76 -16.50
CA GLU A 427 12.02 -15.08 -17.39
C GLU A 427 11.69 -13.92 -18.32
N ALA A 428 11.73 -12.68 -17.83
CA ALA A 428 11.52 -11.49 -18.63
C ALA A 428 12.65 -11.29 -19.67
N LEU A 429 13.93 -11.41 -19.26
CA LEU A 429 15.08 -11.19 -20.13
C LEU A 429 15.24 -12.27 -21.22
N PHE A 430 14.87 -13.53 -20.92
CA PHE A 430 14.98 -14.63 -21.87
C PHE A 430 13.75 -14.78 -22.77
N LYS A 431 12.57 -14.33 -22.35
CA LYS A 431 11.39 -14.28 -23.23
C LYS A 431 11.47 -13.15 -24.25
N THR A 432 12.05 -12.00 -23.90
CA THR A 432 12.26 -10.88 -24.85
C THR A 432 13.31 -11.13 -25.94
N LYS A 433 13.94 -12.31 -25.97
CA LYS A 433 14.85 -12.71 -27.05
C LYS A 433 14.18 -13.52 -28.16
N ASN A 434 12.92 -13.95 -27.97
CA ASN A 434 12.19 -14.80 -28.92
C ASN A 434 10.90 -14.16 -29.47
N ASP A 435 10.65 -12.89 -29.14
CA ASP A 435 9.67 -12.01 -29.81
C ASP A 435 10.45 -10.85 -30.43
#